data_AF-A0A7C3IKF2-F1
#
_entry.id   AF-A0A7C3IKF2-F1
#
_cell.length_a   1.000
_cell.length_b   1.000
_cell.length_c   1.000
_cell.angle_alpha   90.00
_cell.angle_beta   90.00
_cell.angle_gamma   90.00
#
_symmetry.space_group_name_H-M   'P 1'
#
loop_
_entity.id
_entity.type
_entity.pdbx_description
1 polymer ?
#
loop_
_entity_poly.entity_id
_entity_poly.type
_entity_poly.pdbx_seq_one_letter_code
_entity_poly.pdbx_strand_id
1 'polypeptide(L)' 'MERSFRTDEEEFFFRLEKQPDNYDELRKLFAQYLYDYNYTRPHLGIDLKTPYEVVANVLSL' A
#
# COMPACT_ATOMS: atom_id res chain seq x y z
N MET A 1 7.85 -9.31 14.01
CA MET A 1 7.61 -8.74 12.67
C MET A 1 6.42 -7.81 12.75
N GLU A 2 6.53 -6.60 12.19
CA GLU A 2 5.40 -5.67 12.15
C GLU A 2 4.32 -6.17 11.20
N ARG A 3 3.05 -5.83 11.47
CA ARG A 3 1.90 -6.28 10.67
C ARG A 3 1.97 -5.81 9.21
N SER A 4 2.58 -4.65 8.97
CA SER A 4 2.83 -4.08 7.63
C SER A 4 3.58 -5.03 6.73
N PHE A 5 4.66 -5.67 7.21
CA PHE A 5 5.46 -6.61 6.42
C PHE A 5 4.64 -7.77 5.88
N ARG A 6 3.69 -8.29 6.67
CA ARG A 6 2.82 -9.38 6.23
C ARG A 6 1.81 -8.91 5.18
N THR A 7 1.28 -7.69 5.33
CA THR A 7 0.39 -7.11 4.32
C THR A 7 1.12 -6.90 3.00
N ASP A 8 2.36 -6.40 3.02
CA ASP A 8 3.16 -6.24 1.80
C ASP A 8 3.44 -7.60 1.14
N GLU A 9 3.75 -8.63 1.93
CA GLU A 9 3.94 -9.99 1.44
C GLU A 9 2.68 -10.58 0.78
N GLU A 10 1.54 -10.53 1.47
CA GLU A 10 0.29 -11.15 1.02
C GLU A 10 -0.46 -10.37 -0.08
N GLU A 11 -0.38 -9.03 -0.06
CA GLU A 11 -1.15 -8.17 -0.96
C GLU A 11 -0.34 -7.62 -2.13
N PHE A 12 0.98 -7.47 -1.99
CA PHE A 12 1.85 -7.04 -3.09
C PHE A 12 2.67 -8.20 -3.64
N PHE A 13 3.61 -8.76 -2.86
CA PHE A 13 4.60 -9.70 -3.40
C PHE A 13 3.96 -10.98 -3.96
N PHE A 14 2.97 -11.57 -3.28
CA PHE A 14 2.27 -12.77 -3.76
C PHE A 14 1.30 -12.52 -4.91
N ARG A 15 0.96 -11.26 -5.19
CA ARG A 15 0.01 -10.89 -6.25
C ARG A 15 0.67 -10.38 -7.52
N LEU A 16 2.00 -10.29 -7.54
CA LEU A 16 2.73 -9.95 -8.75
C LEU A 16 2.49 -11.03 -9.82
N GLU A 17 1.92 -10.64 -10.96
CA GLU A 17 1.68 -11.56 -12.09
C GLU A 17 2.98 -12.14 -12.66
N LYS A 18 4.06 -11.36 -12.58
CA LYS A 18 5.41 -11.74 -13.00
C LYS A 18 6.41 -11.24 -11.96
N GLN A 19 7.45 -12.04 -11.72
CA GLN A 19 8.61 -11.59 -10.94
C GLN A 19 9.31 -10.42 -11.68
N PRO A 20 9.62 -9.30 -10.98
CA PRO A 20 10.36 -8.19 -11.57
C PRO A 20 11.75 -8.62 -12.02
N ASP A 21 12.21 -8.10 -13.15
CA ASP A 21 13.48 -8.48 -13.76
C ASP A 21 14.68 -7.87 -13.00
N ASN A 22 14.47 -6.77 -12.26
CA ASN A 22 15.49 -6.11 -11.45
C ASN A 22 14.88 -5.28 -10.32
N TYR A 23 15.77 -4.77 -9.46
CA TYR A 23 15.39 -3.98 -8.29
C TYR A 23 14.71 -2.64 -8.63
N ASP A 24 15.09 -1.98 -9.75
CA ASP A 24 14.47 -0.72 -10.14
C ASP A 24 13.01 -0.90 -10.57
N GLU A 25 12.71 -2.00 -11.26
CA GLU A 25 11.35 -2.38 -11.61
C GLU A 25 10.53 -2.71 -10.36
N LEU A 26 11.08 -3.52 -9.45
CA LEU A 26 10.44 -3.82 -8.17
C LEU A 26 10.12 -2.53 -7.40
N ARG A 27 11.08 -1.59 -7.32
CA ARG A 27 10.88 -0.29 -6.65
C ARG A 27 9.73 0.50 -7.26
N LYS A 28 9.62 0.54 -8.60
CA LYS A 28 8.54 1.25 -9.29
C LYS A 28 7.18 0.63 -9.01
N LEU A 29 7.08 -0.70 -9.11
CA LEU A 29 5.85 -1.44 -8.83
C LEU A 29 5.41 -1.24 -7.37
N PHE A 30 6.36 -1.31 -6.44
CA PHE A 30 6.06 -1.13 -5.03
C PHE A 30 5.62 0.32 -4.72
N ALA A 31 6.28 1.32 -5.32
CA ALA A 31 5.86 2.71 -5.18
C ALA A 31 4.44 2.96 -5.72
N GLN A 32 4.09 2.35 -6.86
CA GLN A 32 2.74 2.42 -7.41
C GLN A 32 1.72 1.77 -6.48
N TYR A 33 2.01 0.55 -5.99
CA TYR A 33 1.17 -0.14 -5.04
C TYR A 33 0.93 0.68 -3.77
N LEU A 34 1.99 1.25 -3.19
CA LEU A 34 1.88 2.09 -1.99
C LEU A 34 1.07 3.36 -2.25
N TYR A 35 1.20 3.96 -3.43
CA TYR A 35 0.37 5.11 -3.79
C TYR A 35 -1.11 4.71 -3.84
N ASP A 36 -1.43 3.64 -4.56
CA ASP A 36 -2.82 3.18 -4.69
C ASP A 36 -3.41 2.76 -3.34
N TYR A 37 -2.65 2.05 -2.51
CA TYR A 37 -3.07 1.66 -1.16
C TYR A 37 -3.37 2.87 -0.27
N ASN A 38 -2.52 3.90 -0.31
CA ASN A 38 -2.60 5.04 0.61
C ASN A 38 -3.54 6.16 0.16
N TYR A 39 -3.69 6.36 -1.15
CA TYR A 39 -4.39 7.52 -1.71
C TYR A 39 -5.64 7.16 -2.51
N THR A 40 -5.75 5.92 -3.02
CA THR A 40 -6.83 5.56 -3.95
C THR A 40 -7.79 4.53 -3.36
N ARG A 41 -7.29 3.51 -2.66
CA ARG A 41 -8.08 2.36 -2.18
C ARG A 41 -8.83 2.71 -0.88
N PRO A 42 -10.18 2.61 -0.87
CA PRO A 42 -10.97 2.62 0.36
C PRO A 42 -10.71 1.36 1.20
N HIS A 43 -10.60 1.51 2.51
CA HIS A 43 -10.39 0.37 3.42
C HIS A 43 -11.55 0.23 4.39
N LEU A 44 -12.09 -0.99 4.49
CA LEU A 44 -13.20 -1.31 5.39
C LEU A 44 -12.85 -1.06 6.86
N GLY A 45 -11.60 -1.26 7.26
CA GLY A 45 -11.14 -1.07 8.63
C GLY A 45 -11.05 0.39 9.09
N ILE A 46 -11.27 1.35 8.19
CA ILE A 46 -11.23 2.80 8.46
C ILE A 46 -12.42 3.50 7.76
N ASP A 47 -13.63 2.93 7.88
CA ASP A 47 -14.88 3.51 7.41
C ASP A 47 -14.88 3.87 5.91
N LEU A 48 -14.28 3.01 5.07
CA LEU A 48 -14.15 3.22 3.63
C LEU A 48 -13.36 4.49 3.27
N LYS A 49 -12.51 4.98 4.18
CA LYS A 49 -11.53 6.03 3.88
C LYS A 49 -10.22 5.41 3.38
N THR A 50 -9.41 6.25 2.79
CA THR A 50 -8.00 5.99 2.49
C THR A 50 -7.14 6.28 3.71
N PRO A 51 -5.96 5.64 3.86
CA PRO A 51 -5.02 5.96 4.93
C PRO A 51 -4.63 7.44 4.95
N TYR A 52 -4.46 8.04 3.77
CA TYR A 52 -4.16 9.46 3.64
C TYR A 52 -5.26 10.34 4.25
N GLU A 53 -6.53 10.08 3.95
CA GLU A 53 -7.65 10.84 4.53
C GLU A 53 -7.69 10.74 6.05
N VAL A 54 -7.39 9.57 6.63
CA VAL A 54 -7.34 9.39 8.08
C VAL A 54 -6.22 10.24 8.68
N VAL A 55 -5.02 10.19 8.12
CA VAL A 55 -3.86 10.94 8.63
C VAL A 55 -4.03 12.46 8.45
N ALA A 56 -4.50 12.91 7.28
CA ALA A 56 -4.71 14.33 7.00
C ALA A 56 -5.73 14.95 7.98
N ASN A 57 -6.78 14.21 8.34
CA ASN A 57 -7.75 14.64 9.35
C ASN A 57 -7.11 14.77 10.74
N VAL A 58 -6.20 13.86 11.12
CA VAL A 58 -5.50 13.93 12.42
C VAL A 58 -4.55 15.11 12.50
N LEU A 59 -3.81 15.41 11.41
CA LEU A 59 -2.84 16.52 11.38
C LEU A 59 -3.49 17.90 11.28
N SER A 60 -4.79 17.97 10.99
CA SER A 60 -5.55 19.22 10.89
C SER A 60 -6.21 19.62 12.22
N LEU A 61 -6.02 18.83 13.29
CA LEU A 61 -6.50 19.05 14.65
C LEU A 61 -5.36 19.57 15.54
#